data_AF-A0A7W9FMY3-F1
#
_entry.id   AF-A0A7W9FMY3-F1
#
_cell.length_a   1.000
_cell.length_b   1.000
_cell.length_c   1.000
_cell.angle_alpha   90.00
_cell.angle_beta   90.00
_cell.angle_gamma   90.00
#
_symmetry.space_group_name_H-M   'P 1'
#
loop_
_entity.id
_entity.type
_entity.pdbx_description
1 polymer ?
#
loop_
_entity_poly.entity_id
_entity_poly.type
_entity_poly.pdbx_seq_one_letter_code
_entity_poly.pdbx_strand_id
1 'polypeptide(L)' 'MTVRRRTSTAFADYEAKISIATGDLLGGHLPQAKLTAVRNWLAERRSEIAFCWQEIRAGRPWSIERK' A
#
# COMPACT_ATOMS: atom_id res chain seq x y z
N MET A 1 19.91 -30.90 15.48
CA MET A 1 20.02 -29.49 15.89
C MET A 1 20.57 -28.70 14.69
N THR A 2 19.70 -28.30 13.75
CA THR A 2 19.04 -26.99 13.64
C THR A 2 19.99 -25.84 13.28
N VAL A 3 20.06 -25.52 11.98
CA VAL A 3 20.36 -24.16 11.51
C VAL A 3 19.16 -23.71 10.68
N ARG A 4 18.22 -23.02 11.33
CA ARG A 4 17.10 -22.38 10.64
C ARG A 4 17.66 -21.18 9.88
N ARG A 5 17.74 -21.26 8.55
CA ARG A 5 17.91 -20.08 7.71
C ARG A 5 16.71 -19.18 7.92
N ARG A 6 16.89 -18.08 8.65
CA ARG A 6 15.89 -17.02 8.76
C ARG A 6 16.21 -16.04 7.63
N THR A 7 15.69 -16.29 6.42
CA THR A 7 15.70 -15.28 5.35
C THR A 7 14.64 -14.24 5.69
N SER A 8 15.03 -13.23 6.47
CA SER A 8 14.25 -12.00 6.58
C SER A 8 14.80 -11.04 5.53
N THR A 9 14.20 -11.05 4.35
CA THR A 9 14.42 -10.03 3.34
C THR A 9 13.54 -8.84 3.71
N ALA A 10 14.12 -7.84 4.37
CA ALA A 10 13.44 -6.59 4.69
C ALA A 10 13.27 -5.77 3.39
N PHE A 11 12.10 -5.87 2.76
CA PHE A 11 11.68 -4.95 1.69
C PHE A 11 11.19 -3.61 2.29
N ALA A 12 12.01 -2.96 3.11
CA ALA A 12 11.56 -1.84 3.96
C ALA A 12 12.54 -0.66 4.03
N ASP A 13 13.34 -0.41 2.99
CA ASP A 13 14.27 0.74 2.98
C ASP A 13 13.60 2.11 2.76
N TYR A 14 12.30 2.12 2.48
CA TYR A 14 11.57 3.32 2.10
C TYR A 14 10.22 3.37 2.77
N GLU A 15 10.03 4.37 3.64
CA GLU A 15 8.74 4.72 4.21
C GLU A 15 8.25 6.01 3.56
N ALA A 16 7.00 5.99 3.10
CA ALA A 16 6.35 7.11 2.44
C ALA A 16 4.87 7.15 2.76
N LYS A 17 4.37 8.33 3.08
CA LYS A 17 2.94 8.64 3.20
C LYS A 17 2.47 9.15 1.86
N ILE A 18 1.47 8.50 1.28
CA ILE A 18 0.94 8.87 -0.04
C ILE A 18 -0.56 9.15 0.09
N SER A 19 -1.00 10.25 -0.53
CA SER A 19 -2.41 10.57 -0.69
C SER A 19 -3.08 9.50 -1.53
N ILE A 20 -4.05 8.81 -0.96
CA ILE A 20 -4.83 7.79 -1.69
C ILE A 20 -5.67 8.45 -2.81
N ALA A 21 -6.11 9.69 -2.60
CA ALA A 21 -6.96 10.41 -3.53
C ALA A 21 -6.22 10.91 -4.78
N THR A 22 -4.96 11.30 -4.62
CA THR A 22 -4.17 11.99 -5.67
C THR A 22 -2.88 11.27 -6.05
N GLY A 23 -2.39 10.34 -5.22
CA GLY A 23 -1.09 9.69 -5.41
C GLY A 23 0.11 10.59 -5.08
N ASP A 24 -0.11 11.71 -4.38
CA ASP A 24 0.95 12.63 -3.97
C ASP A 24 1.68 12.15 -2.73
N LEU A 25 2.99 12.36 -2.71
CA LEU A 25 3.83 12.09 -1.54
C LEU A 25 3.56 13.16 -0.47
N LEU A 26 2.95 12.76 0.64
CA LEU A 26 2.65 13.60 1.80
C LEU A 26 3.80 13.63 2.82
N GLY A 27 4.72 12.68 2.75
CA GLY A 27 5.90 12.64 3.61
C GLY A 27 6.72 11.36 3.44
N GLY A 28 7.93 11.35 3.97
CA GLY A 28 8.88 10.24 3.82
C GLY A 28 9.67 10.33 2.51
N HIS A 29 10.29 9.22 2.11
CA HIS A 29 11.16 9.18 0.94
C HIS A 29 10.88 7.92 0.13
N LEU A 30 10.55 8.11 -1.15
CA LEU A 30 10.34 7.03 -2.10
C LEU A 30 11.02 7.38 -3.42
N PRO A 31 11.84 6.49 -3.99
CA PRO A 31 12.45 6.71 -5.30
C PRO A 31 11.37 6.94 -6.36
N GLN A 32 11.65 7.85 -7.31
CA GLN A 32 10.68 8.25 -8.33
C GLN A 32 10.07 7.07 -9.09
N ALA A 33 10.87 6.04 -9.42
CA ALA A 33 10.37 4.84 -10.10
C ALA A 33 9.30 4.09 -9.28
N LYS A 34 9.49 3.97 -7.95
CA LYS A 34 8.52 3.35 -7.04
C LYS A 34 7.29 4.24 -6.86
N LEU A 35 7.46 5.56 -6.79
CA LEU A 35 6.34 6.51 -6.74
C LEU A 35 5.47 6.41 -7.99
N THR A 36 6.07 6.32 -9.18
CA THR A 36 5.35 6.10 -10.44
C THR A 36 4.57 4.78 -10.41
N ALA A 37 5.19 3.69 -9.94
CA ALA A 37 4.50 2.40 -9.81
C ALA A 37 3.28 2.48 -8.87
N VAL A 38 3.43 3.14 -7.72
CA VAL A 38 2.31 3.36 -6.78
C VAL A 38 1.22 4.21 -7.41
N ARG A 39 1.56 5.28 -8.14
CA ARG A 39 0.60 6.13 -8.84
C ARG A 39 -0.19 5.37 -9.90
N ASN A 40 0.47 4.53 -10.70
CA ASN A 40 -0.19 3.68 -11.69
C ASN A 40 -1.13 2.67 -11.01
N TRP A 41 -0.67 2.01 -9.96
CA TRP A 41 -1.49 1.08 -9.18
C TRP A 41 -2.73 1.75 -8.56
N LEU A 42 -2.58 2.97 -8.02
CA LEU A 42 -3.68 3.77 -7.49
C LEU A 42 -4.67 4.18 -8.59
N ALA A 43 -4.18 4.55 -9.77
CA ALA A 43 -5.02 4.94 -10.90
C ALA A 43 -5.92 3.77 -11.35
N GLU A 44 -5.36 2.56 -11.44
CA GLU A 44 -6.10 1.35 -11.83
C GLU A 44 -7.15 0.93 -10.80
N ARG A 45 -6.90 1.17 -9.50
CA ARG A 45 -7.75 0.69 -8.39
C ARG A 45 -8.53 1.79 -7.70
N ARG A 46 -8.64 2.96 -8.32
CA ARG A 46 -9.24 4.15 -7.70
C ARG A 46 -10.65 3.89 -7.17
N SER A 47 -11.48 3.18 -7.95
CA SER A 47 -12.86 2.85 -7.57
C SER A 47 -12.92 1.86 -6.40
N GLU A 48 -12.07 0.83 -6.42
CA GLU A 48 -11.97 -0.16 -5.34
C GLU A 48 -11.55 0.51 -4.03
N ILE A 49 -10.50 1.34 -4.08
CA ILE A 49 -10.00 2.02 -2.90
C ILE A 49 -11.01 3.05 -2.35
N ALA A 50 -11.70 3.77 -3.23
CA ALA A 50 -12.78 4.67 -2.82
C ALA A 50 -13.92 3.92 -2.11
N PHE A 51 -14.30 2.74 -2.63
CA PHE A 51 -15.29 1.87 -1.99
C PHE A 51 -14.80 1.38 -0.62
N CYS A 52 -13.58 0.85 -0.52
CA CYS A 52 -13.00 0.43 0.75
C CYS A 52 -12.98 1.57 1.78
N TRP A 53 -12.68 2.80 1.35
CA TRP A 53 -12.69 3.96 2.24
C TRP A 53 -14.10 4.31 2.75
N GLN A 54 -15.13 4.18 1.90
CA GLN A 54 -16.52 4.35 2.31
C GLN A 54 -16.93 3.29 3.33
N GLU A 55 -16.57 2.03 3.12
CA GLU A 55 -16.86 0.94 4.05
C GLU A 55 -16.19 1.14 5.41
N ILE A 56 -14.91 1.51 5.42
CA ILE A 56 -14.16 1.83 6.64
C ILE A 56 -14.81 3.01 7.39
N ARG A 57 -15.19 4.08 6.66
CA ARG A 57 -15.88 5.22 7.28
C ARG A 57 -17.27 4.87 7.81
N ALA A 58 -17.94 3.89 7.21
CA ALA A 58 -19.21 3.37 7.67
C ALA A 58 -19.06 2.41 8.87
N GLY A 59 -17.84 2.17 9.35
CA GLY A 59 -17.56 1.25 10.46
C GLY A 59 -17.72 -0.23 10.07
N ARG A 60 -17.80 -0.54 8.77
CA ARG A 60 -17.88 -1.92 8.30
C ARG A 60 -16.47 -2.50 8.16
N PRO A 61 -16.21 -3.69 8.71
CA PRO A 61 -14.94 -4.36 8.49
C PRO A 61 -14.86 -4.75 7.01
N TRP A 62 -13.88 -4.18 6.31
CA TRP A 62 -13.50 -4.64 4.98
C TRP A 62 -12.81 -6.01 5.12
N SER A 63 -13.54 -7.08 4.82
CA SER A 63 -13.01 -8.44 4.75
C SER A 63 -12.36 -8.65 3.39
N ILE A 64 -11.02 -8.67 3.35
CA ILE A 64 -10.28 -9.16 2.18
C ILE A 64 -10.38 -10.69 2.19
N GLU A 65 -11.50 -11.22 1.71
CA GLU A 65 -11.55 -12.64 1.38
C GLU A 65 -10.75 -12.83 0.08
N ARG A 66 -9.44 -13.06 0.23
CA ARG A 66 -8.57 -13.36 -0.91
C ARG A 66 -9.01 -14.70 -1.51
N LYS A 67 -9.53 -14.66 -2.74
CA LYS A 67 -9.59 -15.82 -3.62
C LYS A 67 -8.25 -16.07 -4.29
#